data_AF-A0AA35UGJ6-F1
#
_entry.id   AF-A0AA35UGJ6-F1
#
_cell.length_a   1.000
_cell.length_b   1.000
_cell.length_c   1.000
_cell.angle_alpha   90.00
_cell.angle_beta   90.00
_cell.angle_gamma   90.00
#
_symmetry.space_group_name_H-M   'P 1'
#
loop_
_entity.id
_entity.type
_entity.pdbx_description
1 polymer ?
#
loop_
_entity_poly.entity_id
_entity_poly.type
_entity_poly.pdbx_seq_one_letter_code
_entity_poly.pdbx_strand_id
1 'polypeptide(L)'
;MSEKRRVHELKCKPEFFYELETRQKAAEIRLNDRGYQRGDVCIIRLYDEREPMFYRSIVRVITHVLHHQEFEGLAPNYVMLSFGAAL
;
A
#
# COMPACT_ATOMS: atom_id res chain seq x y z
N MET A 1 19.14 7.41 15.51
CA MET A 1 17.78 7.91 15.78
C MET A 1 16.81 6.94 15.13
N SER A 2 15.84 6.39 15.86
CA SER A 2 14.85 5.49 15.24
C SER A 2 13.99 6.31 14.26
N GLU A 3 14.01 5.97 12.98
CA GLU A 3 13.11 6.58 12.00
C GLU A 3 11.65 6.40 12.45
N LYS A 4 10.91 7.50 12.50
CA LYS A 4 9.52 7.51 12.93
C LYS A 4 8.67 6.83 11.86
N ARG A 5 8.33 5.54 12.07
CA ARG A 5 7.38 4.81 11.23
C ARG A 5 6.02 5.49 11.28
N ARG A 6 5.48 5.86 10.11
CA ARG A 6 4.13 6.43 10.00
C ARG A 6 3.13 5.34 9.65
N VAL A 7 1.87 5.57 10.04
CA VAL A 7 0.74 4.68 9.74
C VAL A 7 -0.15 5.38 8.73
N HIS A 8 -0.47 4.68 7.64
CA HIS A 8 -1.29 5.17 6.53
C HIS A 8 -2.55 4.33 6.40
N GLU A 9 -3.72 4.95 6.49
CA GLU A 9 -4.98 4.28 6.17
C GLU A 9 -5.29 4.43 4.67
N LEU A 10 -5.48 3.31 4.00
CA LEU A 10 -5.65 3.24 2.55
C LEU A 10 -6.90 2.44 2.20
N LYS A 11 -7.71 2.96 1.27
CA LYS A 11 -8.81 2.21 0.66
C LYS A 11 -8.26 1.29 -0.44
N CYS A 12 -8.89 0.12 -0.62
CA CYS A 12 -8.57 -0.84 -1.68
C CYS A 12 -9.84 -1.53 -2.16
N LYS A 13 -10.00 -1.64 -3.48
CA LYS A 13 -11.17 -2.30 -4.09
C LYS A 13 -11.17 -3.81 -3.81
N PRO A 14 -12.33 -4.48 -3.81
CA PRO A 14 -12.44 -5.89 -3.48
C PRO A 14 -11.47 -6.79 -4.26
N GLU A 15 -11.38 -6.60 -5.58
CA GLU A 15 -10.54 -7.44 -6.45
C GLU A 15 -9.07 -7.46 -6.01
N PHE A 16 -8.49 -6.30 -5.68
CA PHE A 16 -7.09 -6.21 -5.25
C PHE A 16 -6.92 -6.51 -3.76
N PHE A 17 -7.93 -6.23 -2.94
CA PHE A 17 -7.89 -6.49 -1.51
C PHE A 17 -7.72 -7.99 -1.24
N TYR A 18 -8.49 -8.85 -1.90
CA TYR A 18 -8.41 -10.29 -1.69
C TYR A 18 -7.08 -10.88 -2.19
N GLU A 19 -6.50 -10.35 -3.27
CA GLU A 19 -5.15 -10.73 -3.71
C GLU A 19 -4.07 -10.30 -2.71
N LEU A 20 -4.20 -9.11 -2.10
CA LEU A 20 -3.30 -8.67 -1.03
C LEU A 20 -3.47 -9.50 0.24
N GLU A 21 -4.70 -9.87 0.59
CA GLU A 21 -5.05 -10.71 1.75
C GLU A 21 -4.40 -12.09 1.64
N THR A 22 -4.56 -12.73 0.48
CA THR A 22 -3.97 -14.04 0.13
C THR A 22 -2.48 -13.97 -0.23
N ARG A 23 -1.89 -12.76 -0.27
CA ARG A 23 -0.50 -12.48 -0.67
C ARG A 23 -0.14 -12.88 -2.12
N GLN A 24 -1.12 -13.13 -2.98
CA GLN A 24 -0.90 -13.25 -4.42
C GLN A 24 -0.41 -11.92 -5.01
N LYS A 25 -0.90 -10.81 -4.47
CA LYS A 25 -0.41 -9.46 -4.72
C LYS A 25 0.44 -8.99 -3.55
N ALA A 26 1.67 -8.55 -3.84
CA ALA A 26 2.62 -8.08 -2.83
C ALA A 26 3.03 -6.60 -3.02
N ALA A 27 2.32 -5.85 -3.87
CA ALA A 27 2.64 -4.45 -4.15
C ALA A 27 1.40 -3.60 -4.45
N GLU A 28 1.48 -2.30 -4.22
CA GLU A 28 0.44 -1.29 -4.49
C GLU A 28 1.03 -0.10 -5.27
N ILE A 29 0.33 0.41 -6.28
CA ILE A 29 0.70 1.67 -6.94
C ILE A 29 -0.11 2.80 -6.32
N ARG A 30 0.54 3.90 -5.93
CA ARG A 30 -0.09 5.03 -5.23
C ARG A 30 0.49 6.36 -5.69
N LEU A 31 -0.33 7.41 -5.68
CA LEU A 31 0.18 8.78 -5.68
C LEU A 31 0.97 8.98 -4.38
N ASN A 32 2.17 9.56 -4.47
CA ASN A 32 3.04 9.78 -3.32
C ASN A 32 2.73 11.11 -2.59
N ASP A 33 1.46 11.37 -2.28
CA ASP A 33 1.00 12.56 -1.56
C ASP A 33 1.25 12.50 -0.04
N ARG A 34 1.71 11.35 0.46
CA ARG A 34 2.05 11.11 1.87
C ARG A 34 3.55 10.99 2.13
N GLY A 35 4.36 10.98 1.07
CA GLY A 35 5.80 10.77 1.13
C GLY A 35 6.17 9.40 1.72
N TYR A 36 5.54 8.31 1.26
CA TYR A 36 5.72 6.95 1.79
C TYR A 36 7.19 6.55 1.92
N GLN A 37 7.54 5.89 3.02
CA GLN A 37 8.91 5.43 3.29
C GLN A 37 8.95 3.93 3.60
N ARG A 38 10.11 3.31 3.39
CA ARG A 38 10.39 1.96 3.91
C ARG A 38 10.19 1.96 5.43
N GLY A 39 9.51 0.94 5.95
CA GLY A 39 9.18 0.80 7.36
C GLY A 39 7.85 1.43 7.77
N ASP A 40 7.23 2.27 6.92
CA ASP A 40 5.86 2.74 7.16
C ASP A 40 4.86 1.57 7.14
N VAL A 41 3.76 1.75 7.87
CA VAL A 41 2.68 0.76 8.00
C VAL A 41 1.48 1.21 7.19
N CYS A 42 0.93 0.33 6.37
CA CYS A 42 -0.32 0.52 5.65
C CYS A 42 -1.42 -0.31 6.31
N ILE A 43 -2.48 0.36 6.79
CA ILE A 43 -3.75 -0.27 7.13
C ILE A 43 -4.61 -0.18 5.86
N ILE A 44 -4.68 -1.28 5.13
CA ILE A 44 -5.42 -1.37 3.87
C ILE A 44 -6.83 -1.85 4.22
N ARG A 45 -7.84 -1.04 3.92
CA ARG A 45 -9.25 -1.29 4.18
C ARG A 45 -9.94 -1.66 2.89
N LEU A 46 -10.72 -2.74 2.94
CA LEU A 46 -11.64 -3.09 1.87
C LEU A 46 -12.62 -1.93 1.68
N TYR A 47 -12.77 -1.46 0.45
CA TYR A 47 -13.67 -0.38 0.10
C TYR A 47 -14.39 -0.72 -1.20
N ASP A 48 -15.71 -0.85 -1.11
CA ASP A 48 -16.60 -0.99 -2.26
C ASP A 48 -17.51 0.24 -2.32
N GLU A 49 -17.53 0.91 -3.47
CA GLU A 49 -18.38 2.09 -3.71
C GLU A 49 -19.87 1.74 -3.78
N ARG A 50 -20.19 0.47 -4.11
CA ARG A 50 -21.56 -0.03 -4.23
C ARG A 50 -22.10 -0.49 -2.88
N GLU A 51 -21.23 -1.01 -2.02
CA GLU A 51 -21.55 -1.52 -0.69
C GLU A 51 -20.54 -1.03 0.35
N PRO A 52 -20.75 0.16 0.95
CA PRO A 52 -19.77 0.78 1.85
C PRO A 52 -19.58 0.06 3.20
N MET A 53 -20.11 -1.16 3.38
CA MET A 53 -20.36 -1.77 4.68
C MET A 53 -19.45 -2.96 4.99
N PHE A 54 -18.17 -2.89 4.62
CA PHE A 54 -17.19 -3.93 4.95
C PHE A 54 -16.05 -3.40 5.85
N TYR A 55 -15.96 -3.96 7.07
CA TYR A 55 -14.98 -3.58 8.11
C TYR A 55 -13.64 -4.34 7.99
N ARG A 56 -13.37 -5.03 6.89
CA ARG A 56 -12.14 -5.81 6.74
C ARG A 56 -10.94 -4.93 6.47
N SER A 57 -9.84 -5.21 7.15
CA SER A 57 -8.57 -4.56 6.92
C SER A 57 -7.41 -5.54 7.07
N ILE A 58 -6.36 -5.32 6.27
CA ILE A 58 -5.09 -5.99 6.41
C ILE A 58 -4.00 -4.97 6.74
N VAL A 59 -3.02 -5.40 7.51
CA VAL A 59 -1.85 -4.59 7.85
C VAL A 59 -0.66 -5.07 7.04
N ARG A 60 0.05 -4.12 6.41
CA ARG A 60 1.28 -4.39 5.65
C ARG A 60 2.35 -3.37 6.02
N VAL A 61 3.60 -3.82 6.05
CA VAL A 61 4.76 -2.94 6.21
C VAL A 61 5.37 -2.72 4.83
N ILE A 62 5.64 -1.46 4.50
CA ILE A 62 6.35 -1.11 3.27
C ILE A 62 7.80 -1.56 3.41
N THR A 63 8.23 -2.50 2.57
CA THR A 63 9.62 -2.98 2.55
C THR A 63 10.47 -2.28 1.49
N HIS A 64 9.83 -1.70 0.48
CA HIS A 64 10.46 -0.97 -0.60
C HIS A 64 9.48 0.04 -1.22
N VAL A 65 10.01 1.17 -1.68
CA VAL A 65 9.27 2.19 -2.44
C VAL A 65 10.03 2.42 -3.73
N LEU A 66 9.43 2.12 -4.87
CA LEU A 66 9.95 2.49 -6.18
C LEU A 66 9.36 3.84 -6.57
N HIS A 67 10.21 4.84 -6.76
CA HIS A 67 9.80 6.16 -7.22
C HIS A 67 9.75 6.23 -8.75
N HIS A 68 8.88 7.10 -9.28
CA HIS A 68 8.79 7.30 -10.73
C HIS A 68 10.11 7.80 -11.36
N GLN A 69 10.96 8.50 -10.60
CA GLN A 69 12.29 8.91 -11.08
C GLN A 69 13.20 7.71 -11.35
N GLU A 70 12.92 6.55 -10.75
CA GLU A 70 13.71 5.32 -10.87
C GLU A 70 13.18 4.39 -11.97
N PHE A 71 11.94 4.59 -12.44
CA PHE A 71 11.33 3.76 -13.48
C PHE A 71 10.31 4.54 -14.33
N GLU A 72 10.59 4.66 -15.62
CA GLU A 72 9.77 5.43 -16.58
C GLU A 72 8.33 4.93 -16.73
N GLY A 73 8.05 3.67 -16.37
CA GLY A 73 6.71 3.10 -16.45
C GLY A 73 5.75 3.60 -15.35
N LEU A 74 6.23 4.39 -14.38
CA LEU A 74 5.39 5.04 -13.39
C LEU A 74 5.09 6.49 -13.80
N ALA A 75 3.82 6.86 -13.71
CA ALA A 75 3.41 8.24 -13.92
C ALA A 75 4.09 9.20 -12.92
N PRO A 76 4.29 10.49 -13.27
CA PRO A 76 4.86 11.46 -12.36
C PRO A 76 4.16 11.49 -11.00
N ASN A 77 4.95 11.57 -9.93
CA ASN A 77 4.54 11.49 -8.52
C ASN A 77 3.88 10.18 -8.05
N TYR A 78 3.79 9.14 -8.90
CA TYR A 78 3.39 7.82 -8.42
C TYR A 78 4.58 7.02 -7.89
N VAL A 79 4.28 6.13 -6.95
CA VAL A 79 5.20 5.14 -6.38
C VAL A 79 4.60 3.76 -6.44
N MET A 80 5.45 2.73 -6.51
CA MET A 80 5.07 1.37 -6.17
C MET A 80 5.56 1.06 -4.75
N LEU A 81 4.63 0.71 -3.86
CA LEU A 81 4.88 0.22 -2.52
C LEU A 81 4.98 -1.30 -2.56
N SER A 82 6.11 -1.86 -2.17
CA SER A 82 6.23 -3.31 -1.98
C SER A 82 5.98 -3.68 -0.52
N PHE A 83 5.33 -4.82 -0.30
CA PHE A 83 5.07 -5.38 1.02
C PHE A 83 5.82 -6.70 1.20
N GLY A 84 6.48 -6.85 2.35
CA GLY A 84 7.22 -8.08 2.67
C GLY A 84 6.35 -9.22 3.21
N ALA A 85 6.97 -10.40 3.34
CA ALA A 85 6.48 -11.41 4.26
C ALA A 85 6.42 -10.82 5.68
N ALA A 86 5.37 -11.14 6.44
CA ALA A 86 5.42 -10.90 7.89
C ALA A 86 6.49 -11.87 8.42
N LEU A 87 7.43 -11.37 9.23
CA LEU A 87 8.28 -12.23 10.05
C LEU A 87 7.40 -13.09 10.96
#